data_AF-A0AAV0WDH2-F1
#
_entry.id   AF-A0AAV0WDH2-F1
#
_cell.length_a   1.000
_cell.length_b   1.000
_cell.length_c   1.000
_cell.angle_alpha   90.00
_cell.angle_beta   90.00
_cell.angle_gamma   90.00
#
_symmetry.space_group_name_H-M   'P 1'
#
loop_
_entity.id
_entity.type
_entity.pdbx_description
1 polymer ?
#
loop_
_entity_poly.entity_id
_entity_poly.type
_entity_poly.pdbx_seq_one_letter_code
_entity_poly.pdbx_strand_id
1 'polypeptide(L)'
;MTNFALYIYYKQQDELDQQFSNLKKDDFLLIIINYYGHDVICTDETHGMNSHHFNLTTLLVLDDMREGFPCAFMISNHINEAVLTIFYSKIKSLTGQLQPNVFISDMAESFFYAWIVEMKSPKHRLADIC
;
A
#
# COMPACT_ATOMS: atom_id res chain seq x y z
N MET A 1 14.22 -16.60 -14.73
CA MET A 1 14.80 -15.90 -13.57
C MET A 1 14.06 -14.58 -13.42
N THR A 2 13.04 -14.53 -12.59
CA THR A 2 12.39 -13.28 -12.20
C THR A 2 13.31 -12.57 -11.22
N ASN A 3 13.80 -11.39 -11.59
CA ASN A 3 14.67 -10.59 -10.74
C ASN A 3 13.82 -10.02 -9.60
N PHE A 4 14.01 -10.51 -8.38
CA PHE A 4 13.37 -9.95 -7.18
C PHE A 4 14.10 -8.66 -6.80
N ALA A 5 13.73 -7.55 -7.42
CA ALA A 5 14.26 -6.24 -7.09
C ALA A 5 13.44 -5.65 -5.93
N LEU A 6 14.10 -5.48 -4.77
CA LEU A 6 13.55 -4.70 -3.67
C LEU A 6 13.44 -3.24 -4.10
N TYR A 7 12.25 -2.67 -4.00
CA TYR A 7 12.02 -1.25 -4.26
C TYR A 7 11.83 -0.51 -2.94
N ILE A 8 12.48 0.65 -2.81
CA ILE A 8 12.36 1.53 -1.66
C ILE A 8 12.05 2.94 -2.15
N TYR A 9 11.03 3.56 -1.56
CA TYR A 9 10.76 4.98 -1.68
C TYR A 9 10.76 5.61 -0.28
N TYR A 10 11.41 6.75 -0.14
CA TYR A 10 11.60 7.42 1.13
C TYR A 10 11.39 8.92 1.00
N LYS A 11 10.59 9.47 1.90
CA LYS A 11 10.34 10.88 2.11
C LYS A 11 10.49 11.19 3.60
N GLN A 12 11.44 12.07 3.92
CA GLN A 12 11.69 12.51 5.29
C GLN A 12 10.82 13.71 5.68
N GLN A 13 10.62 13.92 6.98
CA GLN A 13 9.97 15.12 7.49
C GLN A 13 10.85 16.35 7.26
N ASP A 14 10.26 17.54 7.36
CA ASP A 14 10.90 18.84 7.14
C ASP A 14 11.40 19.09 5.71
N GLU A 15 11.02 18.24 4.75
CA GLU A 15 11.36 18.39 3.33
C GLU A 15 10.13 18.22 2.44
N LEU A 16 10.11 18.95 1.33
CA LEU A 16 9.12 18.76 0.27
C LEU A 16 9.54 17.60 -0.61
N ASP A 17 8.57 16.78 -1.01
CA ASP A 17 8.82 15.74 -1.98
C ASP A 17 8.87 16.31 -3.41
N GLN A 18 9.85 15.88 -4.20
CA GLN A 18 10.00 16.36 -5.58
C GLN A 18 9.06 15.67 -6.57
N GLN A 19 8.55 14.49 -6.22
CA GLN A 19 7.72 13.66 -7.09
C GLN A 19 6.23 13.83 -6.80
N PHE A 20 5.85 14.06 -5.55
CA PHE A 20 4.47 14.11 -5.08
C PHE A 20 4.20 15.42 -4.35
N SER A 21 3.69 16.41 -5.09
CA SER A 21 3.38 17.74 -4.55
C SER A 21 2.28 17.75 -3.48
N ASN A 22 1.53 16.64 -3.36
CA ASN A 22 0.50 16.43 -2.34
C ASN A 22 1.07 15.97 -0.99
N LEU A 23 2.35 15.56 -0.92
CA LEU A 23 3.02 15.32 0.35
C LEU A 23 3.47 16.64 0.96
N LYS A 24 3.00 16.92 2.18
CA LYS A 24 3.37 18.10 2.94
C LYS A 24 4.79 17.97 3.46
N LYS A 25 5.37 19.11 3.82
CA LYS A 25 6.71 19.20 4.41
C LYS A 25 6.87 18.27 5.63
N ASP A 26 5.84 18.18 6.48
CA ASP A 26 5.92 17.44 7.75
C ASP A 26 5.50 15.96 7.64
N ASP A 27 5.05 15.52 6.45
CA ASP A 27 4.68 14.12 6.22
C ASP A 27 5.93 13.24 6.25
N PHE A 28 5.81 12.02 6.76
CA PHE A 28 6.84 10.99 6.69
C PHE A 28 6.30 9.83 5.88
N LEU A 29 7.11 9.30 4.97
CA LEU A 29 6.72 8.14 4.19
C LEU A 29 7.93 7.24 3.88
N LEU A 30 7.85 5.98 4.31
CA LEU A 30 8.78 4.93 3.91
C LEU A 30 7.98 3.80 3.29
N ILE A 31 8.24 3.50 2.03
CA ILE A 31 7.61 2.41 1.28
C ILE A 31 8.67 1.39 0.91
N ILE A 32 8.41 0.13 1.22
CA ILE A 32 9.29 -1.01 0.92
C ILE A 32 8.45 -2.05 0.19
N ILE A 33 8.85 -2.42 -1.03
CA ILE A 33 8.08 -3.33 -1.89
C ILE A 33 8.96 -4.47 -2.38
N ASN A 34 8.48 -5.69 -2.16
CA ASN A 34 8.96 -6.91 -2.81
C ASN A 34 7.73 -7.69 -3.29
N TYR A 35 7.17 -7.23 -4.40
CA TYR A 35 5.82 -7.63 -4.80
C TYR A 35 5.79 -8.95 -5.58
N TYR A 36 4.78 -9.77 -5.29
CA TYR A 36 4.34 -10.90 -6.10
C TYR A 36 2.86 -11.19 -5.84
N GLY A 37 2.26 -12.11 -6.61
CA GLY A 37 0.84 -12.44 -6.51
C GLY A 37 -0.06 -11.45 -7.26
N HIS A 38 -1.32 -11.82 -7.52
CA HIS A 38 -2.27 -10.94 -8.21
C HIS A 38 -3.74 -11.33 -8.01
N ASP A 39 -4.05 -12.50 -7.45
CA ASP A 39 -5.40 -13.05 -7.39
C ASP A 39 -6.22 -12.48 -6.23
N VAL A 40 -5.70 -12.65 -5.01
CA VAL A 40 -6.28 -12.12 -3.77
C VAL A 40 -5.27 -11.16 -3.16
N ILE A 41 -5.71 -9.92 -2.97
CA ILE A 41 -4.90 -8.84 -2.42
C ILE A 41 -5.61 -8.30 -1.19
N CYS A 42 -4.88 -8.20 -0.09
CA CYS A 42 -5.38 -7.61 1.15
C CYS A 42 -4.53 -6.40 1.53
N THR A 43 -5.14 -5.31 1.99
CA THR A 43 -4.44 -4.19 2.61
C THR A 43 -4.99 -3.90 4.00
N ASP A 44 -4.09 -3.82 4.97
CA ASP A 44 -4.45 -3.60 6.37
C ASP A 44 -3.63 -2.46 6.97
N GLU A 45 -4.23 -1.71 7.88
CA GLU A 45 -3.57 -0.68 8.67
C GLU A 45 -3.44 -1.13 10.13
N THR A 46 -2.21 -1.26 10.59
CA THR A 46 -1.94 -1.42 12.02
C THR A 46 -1.77 -0.05 12.66
N HIS A 47 -2.83 0.42 13.33
CA HIS A 47 -2.83 1.69 14.08
C HIS A 47 -1.94 1.61 15.34
N GLY A 48 -1.32 2.75 15.69
CA GLY A 48 -0.75 2.94 17.03
C GLY A 48 0.48 2.09 17.35
N MET A 49 1.28 1.78 16.34
CA MET A 49 2.44 0.86 16.45
C MET A 49 3.55 1.36 17.41
N ASN A 50 3.60 2.64 17.76
CA ASN A 50 4.64 3.18 18.65
C ASN A 50 4.27 4.53 19.30
N SER A 51 5.11 4.97 20.25
CA SER A 51 5.04 6.28 20.92
C SER A 51 5.21 7.50 20.00
N HIS A 52 5.56 7.27 18.72
CA HIS A 52 5.79 8.31 17.73
C HIS A 52 4.61 8.45 16.74
N HIS A 53 3.51 7.73 16.97
CA HIS A 53 2.27 7.82 16.19
C HIS A 53 2.44 7.53 14.68
N PHE A 54 3.38 6.64 14.34
CA PHE A 54 3.44 6.09 12.98
C PHE A 54 2.47 4.93 12.82
N ASN A 55 1.84 4.86 11.66
CA ASN A 55 1.00 3.75 11.22
C ASN A 55 1.79 2.89 10.23
N LEU A 56 1.48 1.58 10.22
CA LEU A 56 1.98 0.64 9.23
C LEU A 56 0.81 0.18 8.37
N THR A 57 0.89 0.44 7.09
CA THR A 57 0.04 -0.23 6.10
C THR A 57 0.79 -1.40 5.48
N THR A 58 0.19 -2.57 5.49
CA THR A 58 0.74 -3.78 4.88
C THR A 58 -0.13 -4.21 3.71
N LEU A 59 0.48 -4.56 2.57
CA LEU A 59 -0.19 -5.28 1.49
C LEU A 59 0.25 -6.74 1.52
N LEU A 60 -0.74 -7.61 1.63
CA LEU A 60 -0.62 -9.06 1.63
C LEU A 60 -1.19 -9.63 0.33
N VAL A 61 -0.59 -10.71 -0.15
CA VAL A 61 -1.15 -11.56 -1.19
C VAL A 61 -1.31 -12.97 -0.66
N LEU A 62 -2.24 -13.75 -1.24
CA LEU A 62 -2.25 -15.18 -0.99
C LEU A 62 -1.20 -15.87 -1.85
N ASP A 63 -0.39 -16.72 -1.23
CA ASP A 63 0.52 -17.62 -1.92
C ASP A 63 -0.18 -18.90 -2.43
N ASP A 64 0.60 -19.82 -2.99
CA ASP A 64 0.08 -21.08 -3.54
C ASP A 64 -0.55 -21.99 -2.47
N MET A 65 -0.19 -21.80 -1.20
CA MET A 65 -0.75 -22.51 -0.03
C MET A 65 -1.97 -21.81 0.56
N ARG A 66 -2.36 -20.65 -0.01
CA ARG A 66 -3.40 -19.74 0.49
C ARG A 66 -3.09 -19.15 1.86
N GLU A 67 -1.81 -18.96 2.15
CA GLU A 67 -1.35 -18.21 3.30
C GLU A 67 -1.10 -16.75 2.89
N GLY A 68 -1.42 -15.81 3.79
CA GLY A 68 -1.17 -14.40 3.58
C GLY A 68 0.32 -14.10 3.68
N PHE A 69 0.92 -13.65 2.59
CA PHE A 69 2.32 -13.24 2.54
C PHE A 69 2.45 -11.72 2.30
N PRO A 70 3.21 -11.00 3.14
CA PRO A 70 3.35 -9.56 2.99
C PRO A 70 4.36 -9.22 1.90
N CYS A 71 3.94 -8.42 0.93
CA CYS A 71 4.75 -8.10 -0.25
C CYS A 71 4.96 -6.59 -0.45
N ALA A 72 4.28 -5.74 0.34
CA ALA A 72 4.63 -4.33 0.46
C ALA A 72 4.29 -3.78 1.85
N PHE A 73 5.08 -2.80 2.28
CA PHE A 73 4.92 -2.10 3.55
C PHE A 73 5.01 -0.59 3.32
N MET A 74 4.18 0.16 4.03
CA MET A 74 4.24 1.61 4.11
C MET A 74 4.21 2.05 5.56
N ILE A 75 5.23 2.78 6.00
CA ILE A 75 5.26 3.44 7.30
C ILE A 75 5.05 4.93 7.08
N SER A 76 4.04 5.49 7.72
CA SER A 76 3.73 6.92 7.62
C SER A 76 3.22 7.51 8.93
N ASN A 77 3.42 8.81 9.13
CA ASN A 77 2.83 9.54 10.27
C ASN A 77 1.40 10.02 9.99
N HIS A 78 0.91 9.80 8.78
CA HIS A 78 -0.42 10.22 8.34
C HIS A 78 -0.91 9.27 7.24
N ILE A 79 -2.19 8.89 7.30
CA ILE A 79 -2.83 8.04 6.30
C ILE A 79 -4.10 8.73 5.83
N ASN A 80 -4.19 8.92 4.52
CA ASN A 80 -5.38 9.37 3.82
C ASN A 80 -5.35 8.81 2.39
N GLU A 81 -6.41 9.06 1.61
CA GLU A 81 -6.50 8.60 0.22
C GLU A 81 -5.31 9.03 -0.64
N ALA A 82 -4.78 10.25 -0.43
CA ALA A 82 -3.65 10.77 -1.20
C ALA A 82 -2.34 10.01 -0.92
N VAL A 83 -2.06 9.69 0.35
CA VAL A 83 -0.90 8.88 0.76
C VAL A 83 -1.05 7.44 0.27
N LEU A 84 -2.25 6.87 0.38
CA LEU A 84 -2.54 5.51 -0.12
C LEU A 84 -2.42 5.44 -1.65
N THR A 85 -2.82 6.50 -2.36
CA THR A 85 -2.66 6.60 -3.82
C THR A 85 -1.17 6.57 -4.20
N ILE A 86 -0.32 7.28 -3.45
CA ILE A 86 1.13 7.19 -3.64
C ILE A 86 1.62 5.76 -3.43
N PHE A 87 1.20 5.10 -2.35
CA PHE A 87 1.57 3.70 -2.09
C PHE A 87 1.20 2.77 -3.25
N TYR A 88 -0.04 2.81 -3.71
CA TYR A 88 -0.48 1.99 -4.85
C TYR A 88 0.21 2.38 -6.16
N SER A 89 0.52 3.66 -6.38
CA SER A 89 1.25 4.10 -7.57
C SER A 89 2.67 3.51 -7.62
N LYS A 90 3.32 3.34 -6.47
CA LYS A 90 4.64 2.70 -6.37
C LYS A 90 4.56 1.22 -6.72
N ILE A 91 3.56 0.53 -6.20
CA ILE A 91 3.32 -0.88 -6.54
C ILE A 91 3.04 -1.02 -8.04
N LYS A 92 2.14 -0.20 -8.59
CA LYS A 92 1.81 -0.14 -10.01
C LYS A 92 3.03 0.09 -10.90
N SER A 93 4.00 0.91 -10.47
CA SER A 93 5.23 1.14 -11.25
C SER A 93 6.08 -0.12 -11.42
N LEU A 94 5.93 -1.11 -10.52
CA LEU A 94 6.61 -2.40 -10.57
C LEU A 94 5.77 -3.49 -11.23
N THR A 95 4.46 -3.45 -11.03
CA THR A 95 3.53 -4.54 -11.41
C THR A 95 2.70 -4.26 -12.64
N GLY A 96 2.61 -3.00 -13.08
CA GLY A 96 1.50 -2.51 -13.89
C GLY A 96 0.20 -2.44 -13.08
N GLN A 97 -0.92 -2.22 -13.77
CA GLN A 97 -2.23 -2.17 -13.11
C GLN A 97 -2.76 -3.58 -12.81
N LEU A 98 -2.92 -3.88 -11.53
CA LEU A 98 -3.45 -5.15 -11.05
C LEU A 98 -4.98 -5.18 -11.14
N GLN A 99 -5.54 -6.38 -11.32
CA GLN A 99 -6.97 -6.65 -11.31
C GLN A 99 -7.24 -7.94 -10.53
N PRO A 100 -7.25 -7.89 -9.19
CA PRO A 100 -7.48 -9.07 -8.38
C PRO A 100 -8.93 -9.56 -8.51
N ASN A 101 -9.13 -10.86 -8.32
CA ASN A 101 -10.47 -11.40 -8.16
C ASN A 101 -11.07 -10.91 -6.83
N VAL A 102 -10.26 -10.83 -5.78
CA VAL A 102 -10.69 -10.34 -4.46
C VAL A 102 -9.72 -9.27 -3.96
N PHE A 103 -10.28 -8.11 -3.61
CA PHE A 103 -9.57 -7.08 -2.87
C PHE A 103 -10.21 -6.91 -1.50
N ILE A 104 -9.41 -7.11 -0.44
CA ILE A 104 -9.79 -6.91 0.95
C ILE A 104 -9.04 -5.67 1.43
N SER A 105 -9.72 -4.74 2.09
CA SER A 105 -9.05 -3.60 2.70
C SER A 105 -9.63 -3.26 4.06
N ASP A 106 -8.93 -2.41 4.81
CA ASP A 106 -9.51 -1.68 5.94
C ASP A 106 -10.89 -1.07 5.60
N MET A 107 -11.74 -0.91 6.62
CA MET A 107 -13.10 -0.37 6.48
C MET A 107 -13.12 1.07 5.97
N ALA A 108 -12.06 1.85 6.18
CA ALA A 108 -11.95 3.20 5.66
C ALA A 108 -11.97 3.23 4.13
N GLU A 109 -12.92 3.98 3.55
CA GLU A 109 -13.12 4.01 2.09
C GLU A 109 -11.90 4.51 1.31
N SER A 110 -11.02 5.29 1.97
CA SER A 110 -9.77 5.79 1.41
C SER A 110 -8.88 4.68 0.85
N PHE A 111 -8.88 3.48 1.43
CA PHE A 111 -8.11 2.35 0.93
C PHE A 111 -8.62 1.87 -0.43
N PHE A 112 -9.94 1.75 -0.55
CA PHE A 112 -10.55 1.30 -1.80
C PHE A 112 -10.53 2.39 -2.88
N TYR A 113 -10.81 3.65 -2.55
CA TYR A 113 -10.77 4.72 -3.56
C TYR A 113 -9.36 4.95 -4.09
N ALA A 114 -8.34 4.97 -3.23
CA ALA A 114 -6.95 5.03 -3.66
C ALA A 114 -6.56 3.83 -4.54
N TRP A 115 -7.07 2.62 -4.24
CA TRP A 115 -6.87 1.45 -5.09
C TRP A 115 -7.46 1.68 -6.49
N ILE A 116 -8.71 2.13 -6.59
CA ILE A 116 -9.40 2.35 -7.87
C ILE A 116 -8.77 3.47 -8.72
N VAL A 117 -8.14 4.46 -8.08
CA VAL A 117 -7.37 5.49 -8.80
C VAL A 117 -6.18 4.87 -9.54
N GLU A 118 -5.45 3.94 -8.91
CA GLU A 118 -4.21 3.42 -9.48
C GLU A 118 -4.36 2.10 -10.24
N MET A 119 -5.23 1.22 -9.76
CA MET A 119 -5.42 -0.16 -10.19
C MET A 119 -6.77 -0.37 -10.87
N LYS A 120 -7.03 -1.59 -11.37
CA LYS A 120 -8.33 -1.94 -11.94
C LYS A 120 -9.30 -2.37 -10.84
N SER A 121 -10.59 -2.17 -11.10
CA SER A 121 -11.65 -2.62 -10.21
C SER A 121 -11.58 -4.14 -9.98
N PRO A 122 -11.57 -4.59 -8.71
CA PRO A 122 -11.61 -6.01 -8.39
C PRO A 122 -12.97 -6.62 -8.76
N LYS A 123 -13.05 -7.95 -8.89
CA LYS A 123 -14.35 -8.61 -9.08
C LYS A 123 -15.18 -8.60 -7.78
N HIS A 124 -14.51 -8.74 -6.65
CA HIS A 124 -15.11 -8.70 -5.32
C HIS A 124 -14.33 -7.76 -4.41
N ARG A 125 -15.05 -6.87 -3.73
CA ARG A 125 -14.53 -6.04 -2.65
C ARG A 125 -15.03 -6.59 -1.33
N LEU A 126 -14.14 -6.86 -0.39
CA LEU A 126 -14.45 -7.21 0.99
C LEU A 126 -13.84 -6.14 1.91
N ALA A 127 -14.41 -5.97 3.08
CA ALA A 127 -13.80 -5.20 4.16
C ALA A 127 -13.17 -6.17 5.15
N ASP A 128 -11.99 -5.81 5.66
CA ASP A 128 -11.39 -6.51 6.80
C ASP A 128 -12.23 -6.27 8.06
N ILE A 129 -12.28 -7.27 8.95
CA ILE A 129 -13.10 -7.28 10.17
C ILE A 129 -12.21 -7.24 11.42
N CYS A 130 -11.04 -6.60 11.31
CA CYS A 130 -10.10 -6.39 12.42
C CYS A 130 -10.69 -5.54 13.55
#